data_AF-A0A382GPJ4-F1
#
_entry.id   AF-A0A382GPJ4-F1
#
_cell.length_a   1.000
_cell.length_b   1.000
_cell.length_c   1.000
_cell.angle_alpha   90.00
_cell.angle_beta   90.00
_cell.angle_gamma   90.00
#
_symmetry.space_group_name_H-M   'P 1'
#
loop_
_entity.id
_entity.type
_entity.pdbx_description
1 polymer ?
#
loop_
_entity_poly.entity_id
_entity_poly.type
_entity_poly.pdbx_seq_one_letter_code
_entity_poly.pdbx_strand_id
1 'polypeptide(L)'
;VTDSHTAFIVRVHSRRDTDMDWDQLATVSQLLTGVATLAVAVFLWNQLKVQHRDSERDFAFANETKQQDLLASYYSDESAANLLWKAAQAYESLSPVELNRFRLMYQQMYLHQLNSWRLKRDGDDLRRWRLQWERILAAPGQRRYLEEFGRPILELDPGLREFVEEIYQELESQAA
;
A
#
# COMPACT_ATOMS: atom_id res chain seq x y z
N VAL A 1 20.33 -24.33 100.41
CA VAL A 1 19.45 -23.47 99.61
C VAL A 1 20.13 -23.30 98.26
N THR A 2 19.56 -23.99 97.27
CA THR A 2 19.54 -23.72 95.81
C THR A 2 19.90 -22.27 95.42
N ASP A 3 20.57 -21.96 94.31
CA ASP A 3 20.15 -22.31 92.95
C ASP A 3 21.26 -22.06 91.90
N SER A 4 20.99 -22.62 90.74
CA SER A 4 21.83 -22.99 89.60
C SER A 4 22.06 -21.82 88.62
N HIS A 5 23.30 -21.59 88.20
CA HIS A 5 23.60 -20.73 87.04
C HIS A 5 23.36 -21.50 85.74
N THR A 6 22.23 -21.27 85.08
CA THR A 6 21.93 -21.84 83.75
C THR A 6 22.55 -20.96 82.67
N ALA A 7 23.65 -21.41 82.07
CA ALA A 7 24.22 -20.80 80.87
C ALA A 7 23.42 -21.23 79.63
N PHE A 8 22.73 -20.28 78.99
CA PHE A 8 22.03 -20.50 77.72
C PHE A 8 23.04 -20.43 76.57
N ILE A 9 23.42 -21.58 76.01
CA ILE A 9 24.20 -21.65 74.76
C ILE A 9 23.20 -21.53 73.60
N VAL A 10 23.13 -20.37 72.96
CA VAL A 10 22.46 -20.21 71.66
C VAL A 10 23.36 -20.83 70.60
N ARG A 11 23.03 -22.04 70.16
CA ARG A 11 23.64 -22.67 68.99
C ARG A 11 23.08 -21.98 67.73
N VAL A 12 23.84 -21.04 67.18
CA VAL A 12 23.59 -20.51 65.83
C VAL A 12 23.79 -21.66 64.84
N HIS A 13 22.70 -22.13 64.23
CA HIS A 13 22.77 -23.05 63.10
C HIS A 13 23.35 -22.29 61.90
N SER A 14 24.53 -22.72 61.45
CA SER A 14 25.23 -22.16 60.29
C SER A 14 24.41 -22.40 59.02
N ARG A 15 23.75 -21.35 58.50
CA ARG A 15 23.15 -21.32 57.16
C ARG A 15 24.22 -20.78 56.20
N ARG A 16 25.02 -21.66 55.61
CA ARG A 16 26.08 -21.27 54.67
C ARG A 16 26.15 -22.07 53.36
N ASP A 17 25.28 -23.06 53.17
CA ASP A 17 25.31 -23.92 51.98
C ASP A 17 24.12 -23.70 51.03
N THR A 18 23.19 -22.79 51.34
CA THR A 18 22.01 -22.54 50.49
C THR A 18 22.24 -21.42 49.48
N ASP A 19 23.07 -20.42 49.77
CA ASP A 19 23.17 -19.20 48.94
C ASP A 19 23.80 -19.46 47.56
N MET A 20 24.76 -20.40 47.47
CA MET A 20 25.47 -20.68 46.22
C MET A 20 24.64 -21.45 45.18
N ASP A 21 23.64 -22.23 45.62
CA ASP A 21 22.71 -22.99 44.76
C ASP A 21 21.60 -22.08 44.20
N TRP A 22 21.08 -21.17 45.03
CA TRP A 22 20.06 -20.20 44.62
C TRP A 22 20.57 -19.16 43.62
N ASP A 23 21.81 -18.68 43.77
CA ASP A 23 22.42 -17.74 42.82
C ASP A 23 22.68 -18.36 41.45
N GLN A 24 23.09 -19.65 41.43
CA GLN A 24 23.29 -20.41 40.20
C GLN A 24 21.96 -20.70 39.51
N LEU A 25 20.94 -21.09 40.28
CA LEU A 25 19.57 -21.26 39.80
C LEU A 25 18.98 -19.95 39.27
N ALA A 26 19.21 -18.83 39.94
CA ALA A 26 18.77 -17.50 39.52
C ALA A 26 19.44 -17.09 38.20
N THR A 27 20.75 -17.31 38.09
CA THR A 27 21.52 -17.03 36.86
C THR A 27 21.02 -17.86 35.68
N VAL A 28 20.78 -19.16 35.87
CA VAL A 28 20.23 -20.05 34.83
C VAL A 28 18.80 -19.62 34.46
N SER A 29 17.97 -19.29 35.45
CA SER A 29 16.60 -18.81 35.22
C SER A 29 16.58 -17.51 34.42
N GLN A 30 17.52 -16.60 34.68
CA GLN A 30 17.63 -15.33 33.99
C GLN A 30 18.14 -15.50 32.55
N LEU A 31 19.09 -16.42 32.31
CA LEU A 31 19.52 -16.79 30.96
C LEU A 31 18.39 -17.43 30.16
N LEU A 32 17.64 -18.36 30.77
CA LEU A 32 16.45 -18.97 30.15
C LEU A 32 15.39 -17.92 29.83
N THR A 33 15.18 -16.96 30.74
CA THR A 33 14.26 -15.85 30.52
C THR A 33 14.70 -14.97 29.36
N GLY A 34 15.99 -14.61 29.29
CA GLY A 34 16.55 -13.84 28.18
C GLY A 34 16.43 -14.56 26.83
N VAL A 35 16.70 -15.87 26.79
CA VAL A 35 16.50 -16.71 25.60
C VAL A 35 15.03 -16.76 25.19
N ALA A 36 14.11 -16.91 26.16
CA ALA A 36 12.68 -16.90 25.88
C ALA A 36 12.22 -15.54 25.32
N THR A 37 12.69 -14.42 25.87
CA THR A 37 12.39 -13.08 25.34
C THR A 37 12.93 -12.90 23.91
N LEU A 38 14.15 -13.37 23.64
CA LEU A 38 14.72 -13.32 22.29
C LEU A 38 13.91 -14.16 21.30
N ALA A 39 13.49 -15.37 21.70
CA ALA A 39 12.67 -16.23 20.87
C ALA A 39 11.31 -15.59 20.54
N VAL A 40 10.68 -14.94 21.52
CA VAL A 40 9.44 -14.16 21.32
C VAL A 40 9.69 -12.98 20.37
N ALA A 41 10.79 -12.26 20.52
CA ALA A 41 11.13 -11.13 19.64
C ALA A 41 11.34 -11.59 18.18
N VAL A 42 12.05 -12.71 17.96
CA VAL A 42 12.22 -13.31 16.62
C VAL A 42 10.88 -13.76 16.04
N PHE A 43 10.02 -14.36 16.87
CA PHE A 43 8.69 -14.78 16.45
C PHE A 43 7.81 -13.58 16.05
N LEU A 44 7.80 -12.50 16.83
CA LEU A 44 7.10 -11.25 16.51
C LEU A 44 7.64 -10.59 15.25
N TRP A 45 8.97 -10.57 15.07
CA TRP A 45 9.59 -10.05 13.85
C TRP A 45 9.15 -10.82 12.61
N ASN A 46 9.14 -12.16 12.68
CA ASN A 46 8.66 -12.99 11.59
C ASN A 46 7.17 -12.75 11.29
N GLN A 47 6.33 -12.63 12.32
CA GLN A 47 4.92 -12.27 12.13
C GLN A 47 4.75 -10.90 11.48
N LEU A 48 5.49 -9.88 11.92
CA LEU A 48 5.41 -8.55 11.35
C LEU A 48 5.81 -8.55 9.87
N LYS A 49 6.83 -9.32 9.50
CA LYS A 49 7.27 -9.47 8.11
C LYS A 49 6.20 -10.15 7.24
N VAL A 50 5.57 -11.21 7.74
CA VAL A 50 4.48 -11.90 7.05
C VAL A 50 3.26 -10.99 6.94
N GLN A 51 2.87 -10.32 8.02
CA GLN A 51 1.75 -9.39 8.06
C GLN A 51 1.95 -8.18 7.15
N HIS A 52 3.18 -7.65 7.05
CA HIS A 52 3.48 -6.56 6.13
C HIS A 52 3.25 -6.99 4.68
N ARG A 53 3.77 -8.16 4.29
CA ARG A 53 3.58 -8.73 2.95
C ARG A 53 2.10 -9.02 2.65
N ASP A 54 1.36 -9.58 3.61
CA ASP A 54 -0.07 -9.82 3.44
C ASP A 54 -0.86 -8.50 3.36
N SER A 55 -0.50 -7.48 4.15
CA SER A 55 -1.15 -6.15 4.10
C SER A 55 -0.91 -5.45 2.76
N GLU A 56 0.30 -5.51 2.21
CA GLU A 56 0.61 -4.98 0.88
C GLU A 56 -0.21 -5.69 -0.20
N ARG A 57 -0.29 -7.03 -0.12
CA ARG A 57 -1.06 -7.85 -1.06
C ARG A 57 -2.56 -7.54 -0.98
N ASP A 58 -3.11 -7.47 0.23
CA ASP A 58 -4.53 -7.21 0.45
C ASP A 58 -4.91 -5.77 0.06
N PHE A 59 -4.02 -4.81 0.32
CA PHE A 59 -4.17 -3.44 -0.16
C PHE A 59 -4.16 -3.37 -1.69
N ALA A 60 -3.21 -4.05 -2.34
CA ALA A 60 -3.15 -4.11 -3.81
C ALA A 60 -4.40 -4.76 -4.41
N PHE A 61 -4.87 -5.88 -3.85
CA PHE A 61 -6.11 -6.53 -4.28
C PHE A 61 -7.33 -5.65 -4.07
N ALA A 62 -7.51 -5.06 -2.87
CA ALA A 62 -8.66 -4.20 -2.59
C ALA A 62 -8.68 -2.96 -3.49
N ASN A 63 -7.52 -2.40 -3.81
CA ASN A 63 -7.40 -1.27 -4.72
C ASN A 63 -7.73 -1.65 -6.17
N GLU A 64 -7.25 -2.80 -6.64
CA GLU A 64 -7.55 -3.34 -7.98
C GLU A 64 -9.05 -3.67 -8.11
N THR A 65 -9.66 -4.32 -7.11
CA THR A 65 -11.10 -4.63 -7.11
C THR A 65 -11.94 -3.37 -7.17
N LYS A 66 -11.64 -2.36 -6.34
CA LYS A 66 -12.36 -1.08 -6.40
C LYS A 66 -12.22 -0.39 -7.76
N GLN A 67 -11.06 -0.50 -8.41
CA GLN A 67 -10.86 0.04 -9.75
C GLN A 67 -11.72 -0.70 -10.78
N GLN A 68 -11.75 -2.04 -10.73
CA GLN A 68 -12.55 -2.85 -11.62
C GLN A 68 -14.05 -2.60 -11.43
N ASP A 69 -14.51 -2.46 -10.19
CA ASP A 69 -15.90 -2.12 -9.87
C ASP A 69 -16.31 -0.74 -10.40
N LEU A 70 -15.44 0.27 -10.25
CA LEU A 70 -15.69 1.61 -10.80
C LEU A 70 -15.75 1.59 -12.33
N LEU A 71 -14.82 0.89 -12.98
CA LEU A 71 -14.86 0.74 -14.45
C LEU A 71 -16.10 -0.04 -14.89
N ALA A 72 -16.43 -1.15 -14.23
CA ALA A 72 -17.62 -1.93 -14.52
C ALA A 72 -18.89 -1.09 -14.38
N SER A 73 -18.98 -0.21 -13.37
CA SER A 73 -20.13 0.68 -13.16
C SER A 73 -20.39 1.60 -14.35
N TYR A 74 -19.35 2.05 -15.05
CA TYR A 74 -19.47 2.92 -16.22
C TYR A 74 -19.98 2.20 -17.46
N TYR A 75 -19.75 0.89 -17.57
CA TYR A 75 -20.19 0.08 -18.70
C TYR A 75 -21.48 -0.70 -18.40
N SER A 76 -21.84 -0.89 -17.13
CA SER A 76 -23.10 -1.51 -16.74
C SER A 76 -24.30 -0.57 -16.88
N ASP A 77 -24.07 0.74 -16.84
CA ASP A 77 -25.08 1.76 -17.08
C ASP A 77 -25.01 2.20 -18.55
N GLU A 78 -26.08 1.94 -19.31
CA GLU A 78 -26.18 2.29 -20.72
C GLU A 78 -26.01 3.80 -20.97
N SER A 79 -26.47 4.65 -20.05
CA SER A 79 -26.32 6.10 -20.17
C SER A 79 -24.86 6.54 -20.02
N ALA A 80 -24.10 5.91 -19.11
CA ALA A 80 -22.68 6.17 -18.92
C ALA A 80 -21.86 5.63 -20.10
N ALA A 81 -22.19 4.43 -20.59
CA ALA A 81 -21.55 3.85 -21.77
C ALA A 81 -21.79 4.71 -23.03
N ASN A 82 -23.02 5.16 -23.25
CA ASN A 82 -23.36 6.05 -24.36
C ASN A 82 -22.66 7.41 -24.25
N LEU A 83 -22.56 7.97 -23.04
CA LEU A 83 -21.79 9.18 -22.81
C LEU A 83 -20.31 8.99 -23.13
N LEU A 84 -19.70 7.89 -22.67
CA LEU A 84 -18.31 7.57 -22.96
C LEU A 84 -18.07 7.43 -24.46
N TRP A 85 -18.96 6.73 -25.16
CA TRP A 85 -18.89 6.59 -26.61
C TRP A 85 -19.02 7.93 -27.33
N LYS A 86 -20.02 8.74 -26.97
CA LYS A 86 -20.23 10.08 -27.52
C LYS A 86 -19.03 10.98 -27.26
N ALA A 87 -18.50 10.99 -26.04
CA ALA A 87 -17.34 11.78 -25.69
C ALA A 87 -16.08 11.36 -26.44
N ALA A 88 -15.89 10.06 -26.68
CA ALA A 88 -14.77 9.53 -27.42
C ALA A 88 -14.80 9.94 -28.92
N GLN A 89 -15.98 9.90 -29.54
CA GLN A 89 -16.12 10.09 -31.00
C GLN A 89 -16.50 11.53 -31.41
N ALA A 90 -17.26 12.22 -30.58
CA ALA A 90 -17.87 13.52 -30.89
C ALA A 90 -17.79 14.46 -29.67
N TYR A 91 -16.58 14.63 -29.13
CA TYR A 91 -16.30 15.45 -27.94
C TYR A 91 -16.90 16.86 -28.01
N GLU A 92 -16.76 17.53 -29.16
CA GLU A 92 -17.27 18.88 -29.38
C GLU A 92 -18.81 18.97 -29.41
N SER A 93 -19.51 17.83 -29.49
CA SER A 93 -20.98 17.74 -29.45
C SER A 93 -21.54 17.55 -28.03
N LEU A 94 -20.66 17.47 -27.02
CA LEU A 94 -21.08 17.30 -25.63
C LEU A 94 -21.74 18.59 -25.12
N SER A 95 -22.92 18.44 -24.54
CA SER A 95 -23.51 19.51 -23.73
C SER A 95 -22.65 19.78 -22.48
N PRO A 96 -22.76 20.96 -21.86
CA PRO A 96 -21.98 21.27 -20.65
C PRO A 96 -22.16 20.24 -19.51
N VAL A 97 -23.35 19.67 -19.38
CA VAL A 97 -23.64 18.63 -18.37
C VAL A 97 -22.93 17.32 -18.71
N GLU A 98 -22.98 16.90 -19.97
CA GLU A 98 -22.30 15.70 -20.45
C GLU A 98 -20.78 15.84 -20.32
N LEU A 99 -20.22 16.98 -20.69
CA LEU A 99 -18.81 17.30 -20.53
C LEU A 99 -18.38 17.23 -19.07
N ASN A 100 -19.15 17.81 -18.15
CA ASN A 100 -18.85 17.74 -16.72
C ASN A 100 -18.87 16.30 -16.19
N ARG A 101 -19.85 15.49 -16.59
CA ARG A 101 -19.93 14.07 -16.20
C ARG A 101 -18.75 13.27 -16.73
N PHE A 102 -18.45 13.42 -18.01
CA PHE A 102 -17.29 12.79 -18.64
C PHE A 102 -15.98 13.20 -17.94
N ARG A 103 -15.84 14.48 -17.62
CA ARG A 103 -14.68 15.00 -16.90
C ARG A 103 -14.49 14.33 -15.55
N LEU A 104 -15.55 14.20 -14.75
CA LEU A 104 -15.46 13.56 -13.43
C LEU A 104 -15.06 12.08 -13.54
N MET A 105 -15.59 11.37 -14.55
CA MET A 105 -15.23 9.98 -14.81
C MET A 105 -13.74 9.84 -15.18
N TYR A 106 -13.24 10.67 -16.10
CA TYR A 106 -11.85 10.62 -16.55
C TYR A 106 -10.87 11.14 -15.51
N GLN A 107 -11.27 12.13 -14.70
CA GLN A 107 -10.44 12.67 -13.64
C GLN A 107 -10.08 11.59 -12.61
N GLN A 108 -11.06 10.76 -12.24
CA GLN A 108 -10.82 9.64 -11.34
C GLN A 108 -9.83 8.62 -11.93
N MET A 109 -9.95 8.34 -13.23
CA MET A 109 -9.03 7.43 -13.94
C MET A 109 -7.59 7.99 -13.95
N TYR A 110 -7.42 9.28 -14.24
CA TYR A 110 -6.10 9.93 -14.26
C TYR A 110 -5.45 9.97 -12.87
N LEU A 111 -6.21 10.33 -11.83
CA LEU A 111 -5.71 10.32 -10.45
C LEU A 111 -5.29 8.91 -10.00
N HIS A 112 -6.03 7.89 -10.43
CA HIS A 112 -5.66 6.50 -10.17
C HIS A 112 -4.33 6.14 -10.84
N GLN A 113 -4.12 6.54 -12.11
CA GLN A 113 -2.85 6.30 -12.80
C GLN A 113 -1.69 7.05 -12.12
N LEU A 114 -1.89 8.29 -11.70
CA LEU A 114 -0.88 9.04 -10.95
C LEU A 114 -0.48 8.33 -9.65
N ASN A 115 -1.46 7.83 -8.89
CA ASN A 115 -1.19 7.09 -7.65
C ASN A 115 -0.45 5.78 -7.93
N SER A 116 -0.89 5.02 -8.93
CA SER A 116 -0.24 3.76 -9.33
C SER A 116 1.20 3.96 -9.82
N TRP A 117 1.47 5.07 -10.51
CA TRP A 117 2.80 5.46 -10.95
C TRP A 117 3.72 5.75 -9.75
N ARG A 118 3.26 6.59 -8.82
CA ARG A 118 4.01 6.96 -7.61
C ARG A 118 4.31 5.77 -6.70
N LEU A 119 3.40 4.79 -6.66
CA LEU A 119 3.59 3.54 -5.93
C LEU A 119 4.49 2.53 -6.66
N LYS A 120 4.96 2.86 -7.88
CA LYS A 120 5.74 1.96 -8.73
C LYS A 120 5.11 0.57 -8.83
N ARG A 121 3.78 0.52 -9.03
CA ARG A 121 2.98 -0.73 -9.00
C ARG A 121 3.59 -1.86 -9.83
N ASP A 122 4.09 -1.51 -11.02
CA ASP A 122 4.64 -2.47 -12.00
C ASP A 122 6.19 -2.50 -12.01
N GLY A 123 6.83 -1.88 -10.99
CA GLY A 123 8.27 -1.74 -10.91
C GLY A 123 8.84 -0.96 -12.09
N ASP A 124 9.88 -1.51 -12.71
CA ASP A 124 10.56 -0.90 -13.86
C ASP A 124 9.96 -1.32 -15.22
N ASP A 125 8.93 -2.19 -15.25
CA ASP A 125 8.31 -2.62 -16.51
C ASP A 125 7.25 -1.63 -17.00
N LEU A 126 7.66 -0.78 -17.94
CA LEU A 126 6.80 0.25 -18.54
C LEU A 126 5.87 -0.27 -19.66
N ARG A 127 5.95 -1.54 -20.05
CA ARG A 127 5.12 -2.07 -21.15
C ARG A 127 3.63 -2.04 -20.83
N ARG A 128 3.26 -2.43 -19.61
CA ARG A 128 1.88 -2.36 -19.14
C ARG A 128 1.38 -0.91 -19.09
N TRP A 129 2.23 0.01 -18.66
CA TRP A 129 1.93 1.44 -18.63
C TRP A 129 1.62 1.99 -20.02
N ARG A 130 2.45 1.64 -21.01
CA ARG A 130 2.24 2.05 -22.40
C ARG A 130 0.90 1.55 -22.94
N LEU A 131 0.62 0.24 -22.82
CA LEU A 131 -0.65 -0.35 -23.26
C LEU A 131 -1.89 0.30 -22.62
N GLN A 132 -1.79 0.66 -21.33
CA GLN A 132 -2.90 1.34 -20.66
C GLN A 132 -3.10 2.76 -21.19
N TRP A 133 -2.04 3.54 -21.35
CA TRP A 133 -2.13 4.90 -21.84
C TRP A 133 -2.53 4.99 -23.32
N GLU A 134 -2.06 4.08 -24.16
CA GLU A 134 -2.54 3.92 -25.54
C GLU A 134 -4.06 3.70 -25.58
N ARG A 135 -4.60 2.88 -24.67
CA ARG A 135 -6.06 2.67 -24.57
C ARG A 135 -6.81 3.89 -24.04
N ILE A 136 -6.20 4.62 -23.09
CA ILE A 136 -6.80 5.84 -22.52
C ILE A 136 -6.85 6.95 -23.56
N LEU A 137 -5.89 7.01 -24.48
CA LEU A 137 -5.76 8.06 -25.51
C LEU A 137 -6.19 7.60 -26.91
N ALA A 138 -6.78 6.40 -27.03
CA ALA A 138 -7.07 5.78 -28.32
C ALA A 138 -8.00 6.62 -29.21
N ALA A 139 -9.01 7.26 -28.62
CA ALA A 139 -10.02 8.02 -29.35
C ALA A 139 -9.71 9.53 -29.34
N PRO A 140 -10.07 10.28 -30.40
CA PRO A 140 -9.84 11.72 -30.48
C PRO A 140 -10.38 12.49 -29.28
N GLY A 141 -11.61 12.19 -28.83
CA GLY A 141 -12.19 12.90 -27.68
C GLY A 141 -11.51 12.61 -26.35
N GLN A 142 -10.83 11.47 -26.21
CA GLN A 142 -10.00 11.19 -25.05
C GLN A 142 -8.70 12.00 -25.06
N ARG A 143 -8.15 12.24 -26.27
CA ARG A 143 -7.00 13.14 -26.47
C ARG A 143 -7.38 14.59 -26.17
N ARG A 144 -8.57 15.04 -26.55
CA ARG A 144 -9.13 16.35 -26.13
C ARG A 144 -9.20 16.49 -24.61
N TYR A 145 -9.59 15.42 -23.90
CA TYR A 145 -9.58 15.44 -22.43
C TYR A 145 -8.18 15.66 -21.85
N LEU A 146 -7.17 14.98 -22.40
CA LEU A 146 -5.77 15.15 -21.97
C LEU A 146 -5.35 16.62 -22.11
N GLU A 147 -5.64 17.22 -23.25
CA GLU A 147 -5.31 18.62 -23.56
C GLU A 147 -5.99 19.61 -22.61
N GLU A 148 -7.29 19.46 -22.36
CA GLU A 148 -8.06 20.43 -21.59
C GLU A 148 -7.96 20.25 -20.07
N PHE A 149 -7.90 19.01 -19.59
CA PHE A 149 -8.05 18.70 -18.16
C PHE A 149 -7.00 17.73 -17.62
N GLY A 150 -6.45 16.85 -18.46
CA GLY A 150 -5.54 15.80 -18.03
C GLY A 150 -4.13 16.30 -17.68
N ARG A 151 -3.58 17.22 -18.47
CA ARG A 151 -2.21 17.75 -18.28
C ARG A 151 -1.94 18.28 -16.86
N PRO A 152 -2.80 19.10 -16.23
CA PRO A 152 -2.60 19.55 -14.84
C PRO A 152 -2.49 18.41 -13.82
N ILE A 153 -3.14 17.28 -14.05
CA ILE A 153 -3.05 16.11 -13.15
C ILE A 153 -1.69 15.42 -13.34
N LEU A 154 -1.25 15.27 -14.59
CA LEU A 154 0.03 14.65 -14.92
C LEU A 154 1.22 15.49 -14.48
N GLU A 155 1.08 16.82 -14.46
CA GLU A 155 2.10 17.76 -13.95
C GLU A 155 2.50 17.53 -12.50
N LEU A 156 1.68 16.80 -11.73
CA LEU A 156 2.02 16.39 -10.38
C LEU A 156 3.18 15.38 -10.33
N ASP A 157 3.54 14.75 -11.46
CA ASP A 157 4.72 13.89 -11.60
C ASP A 157 5.36 14.08 -13.00
N PRO A 158 6.52 14.76 -13.09
CA PRO A 158 7.15 15.05 -14.38
C PRO A 158 7.46 13.81 -15.22
N GLY A 159 7.86 12.70 -14.59
CA GLY A 159 8.17 11.46 -15.30
C GLY A 159 6.94 10.83 -15.94
N LEU A 160 5.81 10.82 -15.23
CA LEU A 160 4.54 10.39 -15.80
C LEU A 160 4.09 11.31 -16.94
N ARG A 161 4.21 12.63 -16.75
CA ARG A 161 3.86 13.62 -17.78
C ARG A 161 4.63 13.37 -19.07
N GLU A 162 5.96 13.25 -19.00
CA GLU A 162 6.81 13.01 -20.16
C GLU A 162 6.43 11.70 -20.87
N PHE A 163 6.24 10.62 -20.10
CA PHE A 163 5.84 9.32 -20.62
C PHE A 163 4.50 9.35 -21.38
N VAL A 164 3.49 10.02 -20.82
CA VAL A 164 2.17 10.15 -21.45
C VAL A 164 2.22 11.07 -22.67
N GLU A 165 3.02 12.13 -22.61
CA GLU A 165 3.18 13.06 -23.73
C GLU A 165 3.80 12.38 -24.94
N GLU A 166 4.81 11.53 -24.75
CA GLU A 166 5.42 10.73 -25.81
C GLU A 166 4.36 9.90 -26.55
N ILE A 167 3.51 9.17 -25.81
CA ILE A 167 2.42 8.36 -26.36
C ILE A 167 1.41 9.24 -27.11
N TYR A 168 1.03 10.39 -26.53
CA TYR A 168 0.12 11.33 -27.18
C TYR A 168 0.66 11.81 -28.52
N GLN A 169 1.93 12.24 -28.57
CA GLN A 169 2.55 12.72 -29.81
C GLN A 169 2.65 11.62 -30.87
N GLU A 170 2.99 10.39 -30.47
CA GLU A 170 2.99 9.23 -31.37
C GLU A 170 1.60 8.99 -31.98
N LEU A 171 0.54 9.01 -31.16
CA LEU A 171 -0.83 8.78 -31.62
C LEU A 171 -1.36 9.92 -32.51
N GLU A 172 -1.03 11.17 -32.19
CA GLU A 172 -1.34 12.32 -33.06
C GLU A 172 -0.64 12.20 -34.41
N SER A 173 0.65 11.82 -34.42
CA SER A 173 1.42 11.66 -35.66
C SER A 173 0.90 10.55 -36.58
N GLN A 174 0.31 9.50 -36.01
CA GLN A 174 -0.30 8.39 -36.77
C GLN A 174 -1.70 8.73 -37.29
N ALA A 175 -2.38 9.71 -36.66
CA ALA A 175 -3.73 10.14 -37.03
C ALA A 175 -3.73 11.30 -38.04
N ALA A 176 -2.59 11.97 -38.24
CA ALA A 176 -2.37 13.05 -39.20
C ALA A 176 -2.02 12.53 -40.60
#